data_AF-A0A5P9J4Y6-F1
#
_entry.id   AF-A0A5P9J4Y6-F1
#
_cell.length_a   1.000
_cell.length_b   1.000
_cell.length_c   1.000
_cell.angle_alpha   90.00
_cell.angle_beta   90.00
_cell.angle_gamma   90.00
#
_symmetry.space_group_name_H-M   'P 1'
#
loop_
_entity.id
_entity.type
_entity.pdbx_description
1 polymer ?
#
loop_
_entity_poly.entity_id
_entity_poly.type
_entity_poly.pdbx_seq_one_letter_code
_entity_poly.pdbx_strand_id
1 'polypeptide(L)'
;MLALTVATLSVRGASSGGNVLMVVGLQMLVGSAILAVAGGVLEEPAINLTTPLIVAFAYTTLVPGLMATLVWFVLVRRIGPVRAATFHFLNPFLGVAIAAIVLKEALSRLDLVGVAVIMGGILAVQVSKAPSASRSIKDR
;
A
#
# COMPACT_ATOMS: atom_id res chain seq x y z
N MET A 1 -0.35 -16.19 -5.72
CA MET A 1 -1.41 -15.91 -6.72
C MET A 1 -2.78 -16.34 -6.21
N LEU A 2 -3.04 -17.64 -5.92
CA LEU A 2 -4.34 -18.12 -5.42
C LEU A 2 -4.84 -17.42 -4.14
N ALA A 3 -3.99 -17.28 -3.12
CA ALA A 3 -4.35 -16.60 -1.87
C ALA A 3 -4.80 -15.14 -2.07
N LEU A 4 -4.13 -14.40 -2.98
CA LEU A 4 -4.49 -13.03 -3.32
C LEU A 4 -5.84 -12.96 -4.05
N THR A 5 -6.10 -13.92 -4.95
CA THR A 5 -7.38 -14.04 -5.66
C THR A 5 -8.53 -14.30 -4.69
N VAL A 6 -8.36 -15.26 -3.76
CA VAL A 6 -9.38 -15.58 -2.75
C VAL A 6 -9.62 -14.37 -1.83
N ALA A 7 -8.55 -13.74 -1.33
CA ALA A 7 -8.67 -12.55 -0.48
C ALA A 7 -9.42 -11.40 -1.18
N THR A 8 -9.11 -11.13 -2.45
CA THR A 8 -9.75 -10.05 -3.21
C THR A 8 -11.24 -10.32 -3.46
N LEU A 9 -11.61 -11.57 -3.74
CA LEU A 9 -13.01 -11.96 -3.92
C LEU A 9 -13.81 -11.89 -2.62
N SER A 10 -13.24 -12.35 -1.50
CA SER A 10 -13.88 -12.30 -0.18
C SER A 10 -14.11 -10.86 0.29
N VAL A 11 -13.13 -9.95 0.09
CA VAL A 11 -13.26 -8.54 0.48
C VAL A 11 -14.32 -7.80 -0.35
N ARG A 12 -14.49 -8.16 -1.63
CA ARG A 12 -15.48 -7.55 -2.53
C ARG A 12 -16.92 -7.80 -2.08
N GLY A 13 -17.19 -8.93 -1.43
CA GLY A 13 -18.50 -9.25 -0.85
C GLY A 13 -18.79 -8.56 0.49
N ALA A 14 -17.76 -8.27 1.28
CA ALA A 14 -17.89 -7.69 2.64
C ALA A 14 -17.99 -6.15 2.67
N SER A 15 -17.68 -5.47 1.56
CA SER A 15 -17.57 -4.01 1.50
C SER A 15 -18.86 -3.28 1.07
N SER A 16 -20.01 -3.95 1.06
CA SER A 16 -21.28 -3.45 0.51
C SER A 16 -22.11 -2.52 1.41
N GLY A 17 -21.59 -1.98 2.52
CA GLY A 17 -22.28 -0.88 3.23
C GLY A 17 -21.96 -0.61 4.70
N GLY A 18 -21.05 -1.37 5.35
CA GLY A 18 -20.73 -1.20 6.77
C GLY A 18 -19.63 -0.17 7.09
N ASN A 19 -19.36 0.06 8.38
CA ASN A 19 -18.23 0.86 8.86
C ASN A 19 -16.90 0.21 8.40
N VAL A 20 -16.36 0.70 7.28
CA VAL A 20 -15.14 0.18 6.64
C VAL A 20 -13.95 0.09 7.61
N LEU A 21 -13.86 1.01 8.58
CA LEU A 21 -12.80 0.99 9.58
C LEU A 21 -12.92 -0.24 10.50
N MET A 22 -14.14 -0.63 10.86
CA MET A 22 -14.40 -1.85 11.65
C MET A 22 -14.05 -3.11 10.86
N VAL A 23 -14.38 -3.15 9.56
CA VAL A 23 -14.04 -4.29 8.69
C VAL A 23 -12.53 -4.45 8.58
N VAL A 24 -11.80 -3.36 8.34
CA VAL A 24 -10.33 -3.40 8.29
C VAL A 24 -9.73 -3.76 9.65
N GLY A 25 -10.26 -3.22 10.75
CA GLY A 25 -9.82 -3.58 12.10
C GLY A 25 -9.98 -5.08 12.40
N LEU A 26 -11.14 -5.65 12.08
CA LEU A 26 -11.38 -7.09 12.22
C LEU A 26 -10.48 -7.92 11.30
N GLN A 27 -10.26 -7.48 10.06
CA GLN A 27 -9.34 -8.13 9.14
C GLN A 27 -7.90 -8.15 9.70
N MET A 28 -7.44 -7.03 10.28
CA MET A 28 -6.12 -6.94 10.91
C MET A 28 -6.02 -7.89 12.12
N LEU A 29 -7.06 -7.96 12.96
CA LEU A 29 -7.09 -8.87 14.11
C LEU A 29 -7.05 -10.34 13.68
N VAL A 30 -7.90 -10.75 12.74
CA VAL A 30 -7.93 -12.12 12.22
C VAL A 30 -6.59 -12.48 11.57
N GLY A 31 -6.03 -11.59 10.77
CA GLY A 31 -4.70 -11.78 10.16
C GLY A 31 -3.60 -11.93 11.22
N SER A 32 -3.60 -11.10 12.26
CA SER A 32 -2.64 -11.18 13.35
C SER A 32 -2.74 -12.49 14.14
N ALA A 33 -3.95 -12.97 14.41
CA ALA A 33 -4.16 -14.23 15.12
C ALA A 33 -3.65 -15.43 14.31
N ILE A 34 -3.94 -15.46 13.01
CA ILE A 34 -3.45 -16.51 12.10
C ILE A 34 -1.92 -16.48 12.02
N LEU A 35 -1.33 -15.28 11.87
CA LEU A 35 0.14 -15.13 11.83
C LEU A 35 0.80 -15.54 13.16
N ALA A 36 0.18 -15.23 14.30
CA ALA A 36 0.70 -15.65 15.60
C ALA A 36 0.72 -17.18 15.76
N VAL A 37 -0.35 -17.87 15.34
CA VAL A 37 -0.40 -19.33 15.34
C VAL A 37 0.62 -19.91 14.37
N ALA A 38 0.68 -19.40 13.14
CA ALA A 38 1.64 -19.87 12.14
C ALA A 38 3.09 -19.67 12.60
N GLY A 39 3.43 -18.51 13.16
CA GLY A 39 4.75 -18.24 13.72
C GLY A 39 5.11 -19.20 14.86
N GLY A 40 4.17 -19.46 15.78
CA GLY A 40 4.39 -20.43 16.87
C GLY A 40 4.53 -21.89 16.42
N VAL A 41 4.03 -22.25 15.24
CA VAL A 41 4.13 -23.62 14.68
C VAL A 41 5.34 -23.78 13.76
N LEU A 42 5.69 -22.74 12.98
CA LEU A 42 6.69 -22.80 11.93
C LEU A 42 8.07 -22.29 12.37
N GLU A 43 8.14 -21.46 13.40
CA GLU A 43 9.39 -20.85 13.88
C GLU A 43 9.68 -21.26 15.33
N GLU A 44 10.97 -21.49 15.64
CA GLU A 44 11.40 -21.64 17.03
C GLU A 44 11.29 -20.27 17.73
N PRO A 45 10.58 -20.16 18.88
CA PRO A 45 10.40 -18.87 19.55
C PRO A 45 11.71 -18.33 20.14
N ALA A 46 12.48 -17.61 19.34
CA ALA A 46 13.69 -16.89 19.75
C ALA A 46 13.41 -15.38 19.85
N ILE A 47 12.48 -14.99 20.72
CA ILE A 47 12.08 -13.58 20.89
C ILE A 47 13.12 -12.86 21.75
N ASN A 48 14.08 -12.22 21.10
CA ASN A 48 15.01 -11.32 21.76
C ASN A 48 14.36 -9.93 21.88
N LEU A 49 13.70 -9.68 23.02
CA LEU A 49 13.10 -8.39 23.33
C LEU A 49 14.17 -7.33 23.54
N THR A 50 14.58 -6.71 22.45
CA THR A 50 15.52 -5.60 22.46
C THR A 50 14.78 -4.28 22.25
N THR A 51 15.29 -3.19 22.82
CA THR A 51 14.70 -1.86 22.62
C THR A 51 14.58 -1.50 21.13
N PRO A 52 15.58 -1.77 20.26
CA PRO A 52 15.44 -1.53 18.81
C PRO A 52 14.28 -2.31 18.20
N LEU A 53 14.07 -3.58 18.58
CA LEU A 53 12.95 -4.39 18.08
C LEU A 53 11.61 -3.77 18.47
N ILE A 54 11.46 -3.38 19.74
CA ILE A 54 10.20 -2.78 20.24
C ILE A 54 9.92 -1.46 19.51
N VAL A 55 10.93 -0.60 19.37
CA VAL A 55 10.79 0.69 18.69
C VAL A 55 10.47 0.51 17.21
N ALA A 56 11.20 -0.37 16.50
CA ALA A 56 10.95 -0.65 15.10
C ALA A 56 9.54 -1.22 14.88
N PHE A 57 9.14 -2.19 15.70
CA PHE A 57 7.82 -2.82 15.65
C PHE A 57 6.69 -1.81 15.91
N ALA A 58 6.85 -0.97 16.95
CA ALA A 58 5.88 0.08 17.27
C ALA A 58 5.79 1.11 16.12
N TYR A 59 6.94 1.55 15.61
CA TYR A 59 7.00 2.49 14.48
C TYR A 59 6.29 1.93 13.25
N THR A 60 6.62 0.71 12.81
CA THR A 60 6.02 0.09 11.61
C THR A 60 4.54 -0.22 11.79
N THR A 61 4.11 -0.61 12.99
CA THR A 61 2.70 -0.93 13.24
C THR A 61 1.85 0.34 13.30
N LEU A 62 2.33 1.38 13.98
CA LEU A 62 1.55 2.60 14.19
C LEU A 62 1.62 3.57 13.01
N VAL A 63 2.80 3.81 12.45
CA VAL A 63 2.98 4.86 11.44
C VAL A 63 2.50 4.40 10.05
N PRO A 64 3.14 3.45 9.35
CA PRO A 64 2.63 2.98 8.07
C PRO A 64 1.43 2.03 8.22
N GLY A 65 1.29 1.29 9.32
CA GLY A 65 0.15 0.39 9.52
C GLY A 65 -1.16 1.13 9.81
N LEU A 66 -1.24 1.83 10.94
CA LEU A 66 -2.47 2.49 11.38
C LEU A 66 -2.64 3.90 10.78
N MET A 67 -1.67 4.79 10.98
CA MET A 67 -1.79 6.19 10.60
C MET A 67 -1.93 6.38 9.09
N ALA A 68 -1.11 5.70 8.27
CA ALA A 68 -1.23 5.80 6.82
C ALA A 68 -2.59 5.27 6.31
N THR A 69 -3.11 4.20 6.93
CA THR A 69 -4.45 3.66 6.60
C THR A 69 -5.55 4.67 6.94
N LEU A 70 -5.47 5.35 8.09
CA LEU A 70 -6.41 6.41 8.45
C LEU A 70 -6.34 7.60 7.50
N VAL A 71 -5.12 8.08 7.20
CA VAL A 71 -4.88 9.17 6.24
C VAL A 71 -5.43 8.80 4.86
N TRP A 72 -5.22 7.55 4.42
CA TRP A 72 -5.79 7.04 3.18
C TRP A 72 -7.31 7.12 3.17
N PHE A 73 -7.99 6.67 4.24
CA PHE A 73 -9.45 6.77 4.31
C PHE A 73 -9.95 8.21 4.30
N VAL A 74 -9.27 9.11 5.02
CA VAL A 74 -9.59 10.54 4.98
C VAL A 74 -9.43 11.10 3.57
N LEU A 75 -8.36 10.74 2.87
CA LEU A 75 -8.07 11.19 1.51
C LEU A 75 -9.11 10.65 0.51
N VAL A 76 -9.43 9.36 0.58
CA VAL A 76 -10.47 8.75 -0.26
C VAL A 76 -11.82 9.42 -0.05
N ARG A 77 -12.18 9.78 1.19
CA ARG A 77 -13.41 10.53 1.50
C ARG A 77 -13.39 11.96 0.94
N ARG A 78 -12.22 12.60 0.86
CA ARG A 78 -12.06 13.98 0.39
C ARG A 78 -12.05 14.13 -1.12
N ILE A 79 -11.28 13.29 -1.83
CA ILE A 79 -11.01 13.44 -3.27
C ILE A 79 -11.47 12.25 -4.12
N GLY A 80 -12.04 11.22 -3.48
CA GLY A 80 -12.49 10.00 -4.14
C GLY A 80 -11.37 8.98 -4.37
N PRO A 81 -11.71 7.68 -4.49
CA PRO A 81 -10.75 6.58 -4.56
C PRO A 81 -9.87 6.62 -5.83
N VAL A 82 -10.39 7.11 -6.96
CA VAL A 82 -9.65 7.18 -8.23
C VAL A 82 -8.49 8.19 -8.16
N ARG A 83 -8.76 9.40 -7.63
CA ARG A 83 -7.72 10.42 -7.46
C ARG A 83 -6.74 10.04 -6.36
N ALA A 84 -7.23 9.47 -5.25
CA ALA A 84 -6.37 8.95 -4.18
C ALA A 84 -5.40 7.85 -4.69
N ALA A 85 -5.88 6.93 -5.53
CA ALA A 85 -5.04 5.89 -6.13
C ALA A 85 -3.91 6.46 -7.01
N THR A 86 -4.12 7.64 -7.60
CA THR A 86 -3.09 8.33 -8.40
C THR A 86 -1.91 8.78 -7.53
N PHE A 87 -2.18 9.23 -6.29
CA PHE A 87 -1.13 9.57 -5.32
C PHE A 87 -0.34 8.33 -4.87
N HIS A 88 -0.98 7.17 -4.76
CA HIS A 88 -0.30 5.93 -4.38
C HIS A 88 0.74 5.48 -5.42
N PHE A 89 0.50 5.78 -6.70
CA PHE A 89 1.50 5.58 -7.74
C PHE A 89 2.73 6.48 -7.60
N LEU A 90 2.69 7.50 -6.74
CA LEU A 90 3.88 8.31 -6.44
C LEU A 90 4.79 7.66 -5.38
N ASN A 91 4.29 6.65 -4.64
CA ASN A 91 5.07 6.00 -3.58
C ASN A 91 6.44 5.46 -4.03
N PRO A 92 6.60 4.81 -5.20
CA PRO A 92 7.91 4.33 -5.62
C PRO A 92 8.91 5.46 -5.85
N PHE A 93 8.47 6.56 -6.47
CA PHE A 93 9.30 7.75 -6.67
C PHE A 93 9.70 8.39 -5.33
N LEU A 94 8.72 8.62 -4.45
CA LEU A 94 8.98 9.17 -3.11
C LEU A 94 9.89 8.24 -2.29
N GLY A 95 9.70 6.92 -2.41
CA GLY A 95 10.50 5.92 -1.73
C GLY A 95 11.98 6.03 -2.12
N VAL A 96 12.28 6.11 -3.42
CA VAL A 96 13.67 6.28 -3.88
C VAL A 96 14.22 7.66 -3.53
N ALA A 97 13.42 8.72 -3.66
CA ALA A 97 13.85 10.07 -3.30
C ALA A 97 14.20 10.19 -1.80
N ILE A 98 13.36 9.63 -0.93
CA ILE A 98 13.60 9.60 0.52
C ILE A 98 14.80 8.71 0.83
N ALA A 99 14.91 7.53 0.21
CA ALA A 99 16.06 6.64 0.39
C ALA A 99 17.37 7.36 0.03
N ALA A 100 17.42 8.07 -1.09
CA ALA A 100 18.58 8.85 -1.52
C ALA A 100 18.96 9.94 -0.51
N ILE A 101 17.97 10.65 0.05
CA ILE A 101 18.20 11.71 1.04
C ILE A 101 18.65 11.13 2.38
N VAL A 102 18.04 10.03 2.84
CA VAL A 102 18.22 9.47 4.19
C VAL A 102 19.49 8.62 4.27
N LEU A 103 19.77 7.77 3.28
CA LEU A 103 20.99 6.94 3.27
C LEU A 103 22.25 7.76 2.96
N LYS A 104 22.12 8.93 2.33
CA LYS A 104 23.23 9.78 1.85
C LYS A 104 24.22 9.04 0.93
N GLU A 105 23.86 7.87 0.42
CA GLU A 105 24.66 7.12 -0.54
C GLU A 105 24.36 7.62 -1.96
N ALA A 106 25.41 7.68 -2.79
CA ALA A 106 25.25 8.06 -4.18
C ALA A 106 24.42 6.99 -4.90
N LEU A 107 23.21 7.36 -5.34
CA LEU A 107 22.38 6.51 -6.18
C LEU A 107 23.22 5.98 -7.35
N SER A 108 23.31 4.66 -7.45
CA SER A 108 23.99 4.00 -8.55
C SER A 108 23.28 4.31 -9.86
N ARG A 109 24.00 4.22 -10.99
CA ARG A 109 23.39 4.31 -12.32
C ARG A 109 22.28 3.26 -12.51
N LEU A 110 22.39 2.12 -11.83
CA LEU A 110 21.35 1.08 -11.84
C LEU A 110 20.09 1.50 -11.08
N ASP A 111 20.21 2.26 -9.99
CA ASP A 111 19.06 2.78 -9.23
C ASP A 111 18.27 3.76 -10.09
N LEU A 112 18.97 4.62 -10.83
CA LEU A 112 18.36 5.56 -11.78
C LEU A 112 17.61 4.85 -12.91
N VAL A 113 18.18 3.77 -13.46
CA VAL A 113 17.50 2.95 -14.47
C VAL A 113 16.27 2.27 -13.88
N GLY A 114 16.36 1.72 -12.66
CA GLY A 114 15.22 1.13 -11.95
C GLY A 114 14.09 2.13 -11.72
N VAL A 115 14.41 3.35 -11.27
CA VAL A 115 13.46 4.46 -11.13
C VAL A 115 12.79 4.79 -12.47
N ALA A 116 13.58 4.90 -13.54
CA ALA A 116 13.06 5.21 -14.87
C ALA A 116 12.08 4.13 -15.38
N VAL A 117 12.39 2.85 -15.16
CA VAL A 117 11.50 1.73 -15.53
C VAL A 117 10.20 1.77 -14.73
N ILE A 118 10.27 1.97 -13.41
CA ILE A 118 9.09 2.04 -12.54
C ILE A 118 8.21 3.24 -12.95
N MET A 119 8.80 4.42 -13.13
CA MET A 119 8.09 5.62 -13.55
C MET A 119 7.47 5.46 -14.94
N GLY A 120 8.19 4.85 -15.89
CA GLY A 120 7.66 4.53 -17.22
C GLY A 120 6.45 3.60 -17.16
N GLY A 121 6.50 2.54 -16.34
CA GLY A 121 5.38 1.64 -16.14
C GLY A 121 4.15 2.33 -15.52
N ILE A 122 4.39 3.20 -14.54
CA ILE A 122 3.33 3.99 -13.90
C ILE A 122 2.68 4.94 -14.90
N LEU A 123 3.48 5.66 -15.70
CA LEU A 123 2.98 6.55 -16.75
C LEU A 123 2.14 5.79 -17.78
N ALA A 124 2.59 4.61 -18.23
CA ALA A 124 1.83 3.78 -19.16
C ALA A 124 0.46 3.34 -18.59
N VAL A 125 0.42 2.96 -17.31
CA VAL A 125 -0.84 2.62 -16.61
C VAL A 125 -1.75 3.83 -16.46
N GLN A 126 -1.20 5.01 -16.16
CA GLN A 126 -2.00 6.22 -16.03
C GLN A 126 -2.56 6.68 -17.38
N VAL A 127 -1.77 6.61 -18.46
CA VAL A 127 -2.22 6.93 -19.83
C VAL A 127 -3.31 5.98 -20.31
N SER A 128 -3.18 4.67 -20.04
CA SER A 128 -4.21 3.69 -20.43
C SER A 128 -5.52 3.80 -19.63
N LYS A 129 -5.46 4.32 -18.40
CA LYS A 129 -6.64 4.55 -17.54
C LYS A 129 -7.19 5.98 -17.61
N ALA A 130 -6.50 6.89 -18.29
CA ALA A 130 -7.01 8.23 -18.55
C ALA A 130 -8.29 8.09 -19.39
N PRO A 131 -9.42 8.67 -18.95
CA PRO A 131 -10.64 8.66 -19.75
C PRO A 131 -10.31 9.26 -21.11
N SER A 132 -10.72 8.58 -22.19
CA SER A 132 -10.65 9.15 -23.53
C SER A 132 -11.46 10.43 -23.57
N ALA A 133 -10.78 11.56 -23.42
CA ALA A 133 -11.34 12.88 -23.65
C ALA A 133 -11.55 13.08 -25.16
N SER A 134 -12.43 12.28 -25.76
CA SER A 134 -12.88 12.43 -27.14
C SER A 134 -14.09 11.52 -27.43
N ARG A 135 -15.27 11.93 -26.95
CA ARG A 135 -16.55 11.59 -27.60
C ARG A 135 -17.65 12.57 -27.20
N SER A 136 -17.46 13.85 -27.52
CA SER A 136 -18.53 14.85 -27.43
C SER A 136 -18.36 15.96 -28.47
N ILE A 137 -18.16 15.61 -29.74
CA ILE A 137 -18.37 16.53 -30.88
C ILE A 137 -18.75 15.71 -32.12
N LYS A 138 -19.85 14.95 -32.08
CA LYS A 138 -20.57 14.52 -33.30
C LYS A 138 -21.91 13.93 -32.87
N ASP A 139 -22.91 14.79 -32.79
CA ASP A 139 -24.35 14.52 -32.91
C ASP A 139 -25.06 15.80 -32.43
N ARG A 140 -24.92 16.83 -33.27
CA ARG A 140 -25.86 17.95 -33.37
C ARG A 140 -26.67 17.71 -34.63
#